data_AF-A0A9D8LM51-F1
#
_entry.id   AF-A0A9D8LM51-F1
#
_cell.length_a   1.000
_cell.length_b   1.000
_cell.length_c   1.000
_cell.angle_alpha   90.00
_cell.angle_beta   90.00
_cell.angle_gamma   90.00
#
_symmetry.space_group_name_H-M   'P 1'
#
loop_
_entity.id
_entity.type
_entity.pdbx_description
1 polymer ?
#
loop_
_entity_poly.entity_id
_entity_poly.type
_entity_poly.pdbx_seq_one_letter_code
_entity_poly.pdbx_strand_id
1 'polypeptide(L)'
;GLEPFPDRAAIEDGALDGQGLEILWLRDPVDRFVLQVQGSGRVRLPDGSVTRLVYSGRNGLPYTSLGRVLSQRENVPPEQMTMDRLIARLKADPVFARDLIRLNRSFVFFTRRDDLPAEAGPIGGAGLPLTPLRSIAVDRHVWPYGLPVWIDATIPDGAGGDAHLARLTVAQDTGSAILGPARMDLFVGSGPVAGHRAGLIRHPVFFTVLWPR
;
A
#
# COMPACT_ATOMS: atom_id res chain seq x y z
N GLY A 1 -0.26 -10.98 -31.77
CA GLY A 1 0.81 -11.47 -30.88
C GLY A 1 0.65 -10.84 -29.51
N LEU A 2 1.57 -11.08 -28.58
CA LEU A 2 1.63 -10.30 -27.33
C LEU A 2 2.45 -9.04 -27.60
N GLU A 3 1.92 -7.88 -27.22
CA GLU A 3 2.58 -6.58 -27.33
C GLU A 3 2.78 -5.97 -25.94
N PRO A 4 3.82 -5.14 -25.74
CA PRO A 4 3.99 -4.40 -24.49
C PRO A 4 2.76 -3.51 -24.22
N PHE A 5 2.26 -3.55 -22.99
CA PHE A 5 1.14 -2.70 -22.58
C PHE A 5 1.53 -1.21 -22.63
N PRO A 6 0.62 -0.28 -22.95
CA PRO A 6 0.88 1.15 -22.95
C PRO A 6 1.54 1.66 -21.66
N ASP A 7 2.44 2.64 -21.80
CA ASP A 7 3.03 3.30 -20.65
C ASP A 7 2.11 4.38 -20.05
N ARG A 8 2.51 4.92 -18.90
CA ARG A 8 1.73 5.95 -18.22
C ARG A 8 1.37 7.13 -19.11
N ALA A 9 2.31 7.65 -19.91
CA ALA A 9 2.06 8.82 -20.74
C ALA A 9 1.01 8.48 -21.80
N ALA A 10 1.19 7.36 -22.49
CA ALA A 10 0.21 6.88 -23.48
C ALA A 10 -1.19 6.65 -22.86
N ILE A 11 -1.27 6.06 -21.67
CA ILE A 11 -2.56 5.86 -20.97
C ILE A 11 -3.19 7.22 -20.61
N GLU A 12 -2.40 8.16 -20.09
CA GLU A 12 -2.89 9.51 -19.75
C GLU A 12 -3.24 10.35 -20.98
N ASP A 13 -2.72 10.00 -22.16
CA ASP A 13 -3.04 10.60 -23.47
C ASP A 13 -4.18 9.87 -24.21
N GLY A 14 -4.82 8.89 -23.57
CA GLY A 14 -6.05 8.27 -24.07
C GLY A 14 -5.88 6.90 -24.74
N ALA A 15 -4.76 6.20 -24.54
CA ALA A 15 -4.56 4.86 -25.12
C ALA A 15 -5.61 3.81 -24.69
N LEU A 16 -6.39 4.09 -23.63
CA LEU A 16 -7.47 3.24 -23.12
C LEU A 16 -8.87 3.84 -23.36
N ASP A 17 -8.98 4.97 -24.05
CA ASP A 17 -10.25 5.68 -24.24
C ASP A 17 -11.25 4.84 -25.05
N GLY A 18 -12.53 4.97 -24.71
CA GLY A 18 -13.62 4.27 -25.40
C GLY A 18 -13.77 2.78 -25.05
N GLN A 19 -12.96 2.26 -24.13
CA GLN A 19 -13.03 0.87 -23.68
C GLN A 19 -13.95 0.64 -22.47
N GLY A 20 -14.43 1.72 -21.82
CA GLY A 20 -15.33 1.62 -20.66
C GLY A 20 -14.67 0.99 -19.42
N LEU A 21 -13.37 1.25 -19.22
CA LEU A 21 -12.55 0.66 -18.16
C LEU A 21 -12.49 1.54 -16.89
N GLU A 22 -13.08 2.74 -16.94
CA GLU A 22 -13.02 3.73 -15.88
C GLU A 22 -13.91 3.32 -14.70
N ILE A 23 -13.33 3.20 -13.51
CA ILE A 23 -14.06 2.83 -12.28
C ILE A 23 -14.50 4.03 -11.43
N LEU A 24 -13.78 5.16 -11.55
CA LEU A 24 -14.10 6.47 -10.97
C LEU A 24 -13.20 7.57 -11.56
N TRP A 25 -13.57 8.82 -11.32
CA TRP A 25 -12.79 9.99 -11.68
C TRP A 25 -12.28 10.71 -10.43
N LEU A 26 -10.96 10.93 -10.35
CA LEU A 26 -10.35 11.78 -9.32
C LEU A 26 -10.15 13.20 -9.87
N ARG A 27 -10.34 14.20 -9.01
CA ARG A 27 -10.18 15.62 -9.37
C ARG A 27 -8.73 16.01 -9.61
N ASP A 28 -7.80 15.40 -8.88
CA ASP A 28 -6.39 15.78 -8.84
C ASP A 28 -5.52 14.62 -9.39
N PRO A 29 -4.74 14.83 -10.47
CA PRO A 29 -3.85 13.81 -11.01
C PRO A 29 -2.70 13.46 -10.04
N VAL A 30 -2.31 14.35 -9.14
CA VAL A 30 -1.33 14.08 -8.08
C VAL A 30 -1.91 13.08 -7.09
N ASP A 31 -3.16 13.27 -6.65
CA ASP A 31 -3.83 12.32 -5.75
C ASP A 31 -3.99 10.95 -6.41
N ARG A 32 -4.31 10.90 -7.71
CA ARG A 32 -4.32 9.65 -8.51
C ARG A 32 -2.94 8.99 -8.51
N PHE A 33 -1.88 9.76 -8.75
CA PHE A 33 -0.51 9.24 -8.75
C PHE A 33 -0.11 8.69 -7.38
N VAL A 34 -0.39 9.44 -6.30
CA VAL A 34 -0.11 9.00 -4.92
C VAL A 34 -0.87 7.71 -4.62
N LEU A 35 -2.15 7.63 -4.98
CA LEU A 35 -2.94 6.41 -4.82
C LEU A 35 -2.31 5.22 -5.55
N GLN A 36 -1.82 5.42 -6.78
CA GLN A 36 -1.10 4.38 -7.55
C GLN A 36 0.21 3.95 -6.90
N VAL A 37 0.97 4.88 -6.31
CA VAL A 37 2.19 4.56 -5.57
C VAL A 37 1.89 3.75 -4.31
N GLN A 38 0.80 4.07 -3.60
CA GLN A 38 0.39 3.34 -2.39
C GLN A 38 -0.28 1.99 -2.70
N GLY A 39 -0.83 1.80 -3.90
CA GLY A 39 -1.46 0.55 -4.34
C GLY A 39 -2.84 0.27 -3.76
N SER A 40 -3.33 1.09 -2.82
CA SER A 40 -4.72 1.08 -2.37
C SER A 40 -5.10 2.41 -1.72
N GLY A 41 -6.39 2.67 -1.56
CA GLY A 41 -6.86 3.84 -0.84
C GLY A 41 -8.37 3.94 -0.72
N ARG A 42 -8.81 4.93 0.06
CA ARG A 42 -10.22 5.27 0.25
C ARG A 42 -10.52 6.55 -0.51
N VAL A 43 -11.62 6.55 -1.25
CA VAL A 43 -12.09 7.70 -2.01
C VAL A 43 -13.46 8.10 -1.48
N ARG A 44 -13.59 9.35 -1.05
CA ARG A 44 -14.88 9.94 -0.67
C ARG A 44 -15.58 10.45 -1.92
N LEU A 45 -16.78 9.94 -2.17
CA LEU A 45 -17.61 10.27 -3.32
C LEU A 45 -18.41 11.56 -3.07
N PRO A 46 -18.99 12.17 -4.13
CA PRO A 46 -19.76 13.42 -4.01
C PRO A 46 -20.97 13.33 -3.08
N ASP A 47 -21.56 12.14 -2.92
CA ASP A 47 -22.68 11.88 -2.01
C ASP A 47 -22.25 11.70 -0.54
N GLY A 48 -20.95 11.80 -0.26
CA GLY A 48 -20.36 11.62 1.07
C GLY A 48 -20.02 10.17 1.42
N SER A 49 -20.45 9.19 0.62
CA SER A 49 -20.06 7.79 0.80
C SER A 49 -18.56 7.58 0.54
N VAL A 50 -18.01 6.49 1.05
CA VAL A 50 -16.59 6.14 0.88
C VAL A 50 -16.49 4.82 0.16
N THR A 51 -15.76 4.80 -0.95
CA THR A 51 -15.39 3.59 -1.66
C THR A 51 -13.91 3.27 -1.48
N ARG A 52 -13.54 2.01 -1.71
CA ARG A 52 -12.15 1.55 -1.65
C ARG A 52 -11.64 1.19 -3.03
N LEU A 53 -10.45 1.65 -3.34
CA LEU A 53 -9.68 1.22 -4.49
C LEU A 53 -8.56 0.29 -4.04
N VAL A 54 -8.47 -0.85 -4.72
CA VAL A 54 -7.58 -1.96 -4.38
C VAL A 54 -6.79 -2.35 -5.60
N TYR A 55 -5.48 -2.55 -5.46
CA TYR A 55 -4.61 -3.00 -6.54
C TYR A 55 -5.21 -4.20 -7.29
N SER A 56 -5.29 -4.10 -8.61
CA SER A 56 -5.78 -5.15 -9.51
C SER A 56 -4.80 -5.49 -10.63
N GLY A 57 -3.64 -4.84 -10.67
CA GLY A 57 -2.63 -5.09 -11.70
C GLY A 57 -1.79 -3.86 -12.01
N ARG A 58 -0.82 -4.05 -12.90
CA ARG A 58 0.00 -2.97 -13.46
C ARG A 58 0.35 -3.28 -14.91
N ASN A 59 0.72 -2.26 -15.68
CA ASN A 59 1.13 -2.40 -17.08
C ASN A 59 2.48 -3.12 -17.32
N GLY A 60 3.16 -3.59 -16.26
CA GLY A 60 4.40 -4.36 -16.35
C GLY A 60 5.68 -3.55 -16.59
N LEU A 61 5.58 -2.24 -16.77
CA LEU A 61 6.72 -1.36 -17.00
C LEU A 61 7.45 -0.97 -15.69
N PRO A 62 8.74 -0.61 -15.77
CA PRO A 62 9.53 -0.28 -14.58
C PRO A 62 9.00 0.97 -13.85
N TYR A 63 9.12 0.94 -12.52
CA TYR A 63 8.82 2.07 -11.66
C TYR A 63 9.99 3.06 -11.61
N THR A 64 9.69 4.34 -11.76
CA THR A 64 10.65 5.44 -11.56
C THR A 64 10.33 6.17 -10.25
N SER A 65 11.30 6.25 -9.34
CA SER A 65 11.15 7.01 -8.08
C SER A 65 11.21 8.51 -8.32
N LEU A 66 10.05 9.18 -8.31
CA LEU A 66 9.99 10.63 -8.51
C LEU A 66 10.64 11.43 -7.38
N GLY A 67 10.60 10.92 -6.15
CA GLY A 67 11.33 11.53 -5.03
C GLY A 67 12.84 11.58 -5.31
N ARG A 68 13.42 10.49 -5.84
CA ARG A 68 14.84 10.49 -6.23
C ARG A 68 15.13 11.46 -7.39
N VAL A 69 14.27 11.48 -8.41
CA VAL A 69 14.43 12.40 -9.54
C VAL A 69 14.37 13.85 -9.07
N LEU A 70 13.40 14.18 -8.22
CA LEU A 70 13.21 15.53 -7.70
C LEU A 70 14.34 15.96 -6.77
N SER A 71 14.78 15.05 -5.89
CA SER A 71 15.94 15.24 -5.01
C SER A 71 17.18 15.66 -5.80
N GLN A 72 17.46 14.97 -6.91
CA GLN A 72 18.57 15.30 -7.80
C GLN A 72 18.36 16.64 -8.53
N ARG A 73 17.17 16.90 -9.06
CA ARG A 73 16.86 18.12 -9.82
C ARG A 73 16.91 19.39 -8.96
N GLU A 74 16.43 19.30 -7.73
CA GLU A 74 16.33 20.43 -6.81
C GLU A 74 17.47 20.48 -5.78
N ASN A 75 18.47 19.61 -5.94
CA ASN A 75 19.62 19.50 -5.04
C ASN A 75 19.21 19.35 -3.56
N VAL A 76 18.13 18.59 -3.32
CA VAL A 76 17.61 18.28 -1.99
C VAL A 76 18.16 16.91 -1.58
N PRO A 77 18.77 16.75 -0.40
CA PRO A 77 19.22 15.45 0.07
C PRO A 77 18.09 14.41 0.08
N PRO A 78 18.30 13.15 -0.37
CA PRO A 78 17.24 12.14 -0.46
C PRO A 78 16.46 11.93 0.83
N GLU A 79 17.12 12.00 1.98
CA GLU A 79 16.53 11.88 3.32
C GLU A 79 15.57 13.02 3.67
N GLN A 80 15.69 14.19 3.01
CA GLN A 80 14.79 15.32 3.16
C GLN A 80 13.67 15.33 2.12
N MET A 81 13.69 14.39 1.15
CA MET A 81 12.67 14.25 0.12
C MET A 81 11.57 13.27 0.59
N THR A 82 10.77 13.74 1.55
CA THR A 82 9.63 12.98 2.06
C THR A 82 8.48 12.93 1.05
N MET A 83 7.54 11.99 1.25
CA MET A 83 6.32 11.92 0.43
C MET A 83 5.53 13.24 0.49
N ASP A 84 5.39 13.84 1.68
CA ASP A 84 4.68 15.11 1.84
C ASP A 84 5.36 16.24 1.06
N ARG A 85 6.70 16.30 1.07
CA ARG A 85 7.46 17.28 0.29
C ARG A 85 7.28 17.08 -1.21
N LEU A 86 7.34 15.83 -1.68
CA LEU A 86 7.08 15.50 -3.08
C LEU A 86 5.66 15.93 -3.50
N ILE A 87 4.64 15.59 -2.69
CA ILE A 87 3.25 15.95 -2.95
C ILE A 87 3.09 17.47 -2.98
N ALA A 88 3.64 18.18 -1.99
CA ALA A 88 3.56 19.64 -1.95
C ALA A 88 4.18 20.28 -3.20
N ARG A 89 5.33 19.75 -3.65
CA ARG A 89 6.01 20.24 -4.85
C ARG A 89 5.24 19.96 -6.14
N LEU A 90 4.61 18.79 -6.26
CA LEU A 90 3.74 18.45 -7.37
C LEU A 90 2.48 19.32 -7.39
N LYS A 91 1.84 19.54 -6.24
CA LYS A 91 0.62 20.36 -6.15
C LYS A 91 0.85 21.86 -6.41
N ALA A 92 2.09 22.34 -6.27
CA ALA A 92 2.44 23.74 -6.52
C ALA A 92 2.43 24.14 -8.00
N ASP A 93 2.65 23.18 -8.92
CA ASP A 93 2.70 23.45 -10.36
C ASP A 93 2.15 22.25 -11.16
N PRO A 94 0.93 22.36 -11.72
CA PRO A 94 0.30 21.28 -12.48
C PRO A 94 1.06 20.84 -13.74
N VAL A 95 1.73 21.77 -14.42
CA VAL A 95 2.48 21.47 -15.66
C VAL A 95 3.72 20.67 -15.29
N PHE A 96 4.46 21.14 -14.30
CA PHE A 96 5.59 20.41 -13.73
C PHE A 96 5.17 19.03 -13.23
N ALA A 97 4.05 18.93 -12.54
CA ALA A 97 3.55 17.66 -12.01
C ALA A 97 3.26 16.67 -13.12
N ARG A 98 2.55 17.08 -14.17
CA ARG A 98 2.28 16.25 -15.34
C ARG A 98 3.58 15.70 -15.93
N ASP A 99 4.55 16.58 -16.19
CA ASP A 99 5.79 16.19 -16.85
C ASP A 99 6.66 15.29 -15.96
N LEU A 100 6.72 15.56 -14.64
CA LEU A 100 7.46 14.72 -13.69
C LEU A 100 6.79 13.36 -13.50
N ILE A 101 5.47 13.31 -13.34
CA ILE A 101 4.71 12.07 -13.12
C ILE A 101 4.90 11.10 -14.30
N ARG A 102 4.91 11.61 -15.53
CA ARG A 102 5.10 10.83 -16.76
C ARG A 102 6.47 10.16 -16.88
N LEU A 103 7.47 10.55 -16.08
CA LEU A 103 8.75 9.82 -16.00
C LEU A 103 8.59 8.41 -15.40
N ASN A 104 7.52 8.18 -14.62
CA ASN A 104 7.20 6.85 -14.11
C ASN A 104 6.34 6.09 -15.13
N ARG A 105 6.98 5.24 -15.95
CA ARG A 105 6.29 4.44 -16.98
C ARG A 105 5.32 3.41 -16.40
N SER A 106 5.51 2.99 -15.14
CA SER A 106 4.60 2.10 -14.43
C SER A 106 3.24 2.74 -14.19
N PHE A 107 2.17 2.03 -14.54
CA PHE A 107 0.79 2.41 -14.29
C PHE A 107 0.07 1.29 -13.53
N VAL A 108 -0.59 1.65 -12.43
CA VAL A 108 -1.32 0.73 -11.54
C VAL A 108 -2.81 0.82 -11.82
N PHE A 109 -3.44 -0.35 -11.96
CA PHE A 109 -4.87 -0.53 -12.13
C PHE A 109 -5.52 -0.97 -10.83
N PHE A 110 -6.79 -0.61 -10.67
CA PHE A 110 -7.54 -0.86 -9.45
C PHE A 110 -8.84 -1.58 -9.75
N THR A 111 -9.35 -2.25 -8.73
CA THR A 111 -10.76 -2.62 -8.65
C THR A 111 -11.43 -1.81 -7.54
N ARG A 112 -12.72 -1.50 -7.73
CA ARG A 112 -13.56 -0.79 -6.76
C ARG A 112 -14.22 -1.82 -5.83
N ARG A 113 -14.16 -1.57 -4.53
CA ARG A 113 -14.75 -2.41 -3.48
C ARG A 113 -15.73 -1.61 -2.65
N ASP A 114 -16.97 -1.53 -3.13
CA ASP A 114 -18.10 -0.89 -2.44
C ASP A 114 -18.75 -1.80 -1.39
N ASP A 115 -18.48 -3.10 -1.47
CA ASP A 115 -18.94 -4.13 -0.55
C ASP A 115 -18.22 -4.10 0.80
N LEU A 116 -17.11 -3.36 0.88
CA LEU A 116 -16.29 -3.32 2.09
C LEU A 116 -16.75 -2.20 3.03
N PRO A 117 -16.98 -2.51 4.32
CA PRO A 117 -17.31 -1.50 5.31
C PRO A 117 -16.25 -0.42 5.42
N ALA A 118 -16.65 0.80 5.79
CA ALA A 118 -15.76 1.95 5.91
C ALA A 118 -14.63 1.71 6.92
N GLU A 119 -14.90 0.90 7.94
CA GLU A 119 -14.05 0.50 9.06
C GLU A 119 -13.13 -0.70 8.78
N ALA A 120 -13.29 -1.41 7.65
CA ALA A 120 -12.43 -2.55 7.34
C ALA A 120 -10.94 -2.13 7.26
N GLY A 121 -9.98 -3.01 7.55
CA GLY A 121 -8.56 -2.64 7.38
C GLY A 121 -8.16 -2.46 5.91
N PRO A 122 -6.96 -1.94 5.63
CA PRO A 122 -6.44 -1.85 4.26
C PRO A 122 -6.37 -3.24 3.63
N ILE A 123 -6.34 -3.31 2.30
CA ILE A 123 -6.18 -4.59 1.63
C ILE A 123 -4.72 -5.02 1.68
N GLY A 124 -4.46 -6.18 2.26
CA GLY A 124 -3.12 -6.79 2.25
C GLY A 124 -2.80 -7.45 0.93
N GLY A 125 -1.57 -7.93 0.79
CA GLY A 125 -1.09 -8.61 -0.40
C GLY A 125 -1.85 -9.89 -0.76
N ALA A 126 -2.66 -10.46 0.14
CA ALA A 126 -3.58 -11.57 -0.17
C ALA A 126 -4.89 -11.12 -0.86
N GLY A 127 -5.09 -9.82 -1.08
CA GLY A 127 -6.31 -9.28 -1.70
C GLY A 127 -7.51 -9.17 -0.74
N LEU A 128 -7.28 -9.36 0.56
CA LEU A 128 -8.31 -9.32 1.61
C LEU A 128 -8.05 -8.17 2.60
N PRO A 129 -9.10 -7.59 3.21
CA PRO A 129 -8.94 -6.60 4.27
C PRO A 129 -8.17 -7.17 5.46
N LEU A 130 -7.18 -6.40 5.92
CA LEU A 130 -6.45 -6.73 7.13
C LEU A 130 -7.34 -6.50 8.36
N THR A 131 -7.23 -7.40 9.31
CA THR A 131 -7.95 -7.37 10.58
C THR A 131 -6.95 -7.01 11.69
N PRO A 132 -7.17 -5.92 12.44
CA PRO A 132 -6.27 -5.50 13.50
C PRO A 132 -5.92 -6.63 14.46
N LEU A 133 -4.63 -6.79 14.73
CA LEU A 133 -4.05 -7.82 15.59
C LEU A 133 -4.38 -9.26 15.17
N ARG A 134 -4.88 -9.49 13.95
CA ARG A 134 -5.20 -10.82 13.41
C ARG A 134 -4.54 -11.08 12.06
N SER A 135 -4.13 -10.05 11.34
CA SER A 135 -3.38 -10.18 10.11
C SER A 135 -1.90 -9.92 10.34
N ILE A 136 -1.08 -10.72 9.67
CA ILE A 136 0.37 -10.54 9.66
C ILE A 136 0.88 -10.48 8.23
N ALA A 137 1.93 -9.67 8.02
CA ALA A 137 2.76 -9.76 6.84
C ALA A 137 3.85 -10.82 7.04
N VAL A 138 4.11 -11.62 6.01
CA VAL A 138 5.12 -12.69 6.03
C VAL A 138 6.00 -12.65 4.78
N ASP A 139 7.12 -13.36 4.84
CA ASP A 139 7.93 -13.67 3.67
C ASP A 139 7.18 -14.63 2.73
N ARG A 140 6.77 -14.11 1.58
CA ARG A 140 6.04 -14.84 0.55
C ARG A 140 6.83 -15.93 -0.17
N HIS A 141 8.16 -15.91 -0.08
CA HIS A 141 9.00 -16.97 -0.63
C HIS A 141 9.03 -18.19 0.28
N VAL A 142 8.71 -18.01 1.56
CA VAL A 142 8.70 -19.08 2.56
C VAL A 142 7.28 -19.55 2.85
N TRP A 143 6.35 -18.62 3.03
CA TRP A 143 5.00 -18.92 3.51
C TRP A 143 3.91 -18.49 2.52
N PRO A 144 2.97 -19.39 2.16
CA PRO A 144 1.78 -19.00 1.41
C PRO A 144 0.83 -18.14 2.25
N TYR A 145 0.01 -17.34 1.56
CA TYR A 145 -1.10 -16.63 2.18
C TYR A 145 -2.17 -17.59 2.69
N GLY A 146 -2.95 -17.11 3.66
CA GLY A 146 -4.04 -17.85 4.30
C GLY A 146 -3.58 -18.78 5.42
N LEU A 147 -2.27 -18.96 5.64
CA LEU A 147 -1.76 -19.80 6.71
C LEU A 147 -2.16 -19.24 8.09
N PRO A 148 -2.77 -20.07 8.96
CA PRO A 148 -2.94 -19.71 10.36
C PRO A 148 -1.59 -19.81 11.09
N VAL A 149 -1.26 -18.78 11.85
CA VAL A 149 -0.03 -18.72 12.64
C VAL A 149 -0.38 -18.34 14.07
N TRP A 150 0.04 -19.14 15.04
CA TRP A 150 -0.02 -18.76 16.45
C TRP A 150 1.18 -17.89 16.79
N ILE A 151 0.91 -16.69 17.31
CA ILE A 151 1.94 -15.80 17.86
C ILE A 151 1.83 -15.72 19.38
N ASP A 152 2.97 -15.69 20.05
CA ASP A 152 3.08 -15.40 21.48
C ASP A 152 4.24 -14.43 21.70
N ALA A 153 3.92 -13.22 22.17
CA ALA A 153 4.88 -12.16 22.41
C ALA A 153 4.41 -11.21 23.51
N THR A 154 5.35 -10.50 24.14
CA THR A 154 5.08 -9.31 24.94
C THR A 154 5.48 -8.09 24.11
N ILE A 155 4.51 -7.22 23.82
CA ILE A 155 4.69 -6.05 22.94
C ILE A 155 4.15 -4.78 23.61
N PRO A 156 4.64 -3.59 23.24
CA PRO A 156 4.14 -2.33 23.79
C PRO A 156 2.62 -2.18 23.61
N ASP A 157 1.96 -1.67 24.64
CA ASP A 157 0.52 -1.35 24.62
C ASP A 157 0.22 -0.03 23.91
N GLY A 158 1.24 0.82 23.71
CA GLY A 158 1.15 2.14 23.11
C GLY A 158 0.84 3.28 24.08
N ALA A 159 0.74 2.99 25.39
CA ALA A 159 0.50 3.93 26.49
C ALA A 159 1.68 4.01 27.47
N GLY A 160 2.82 3.39 27.13
CA GLY A 160 4.03 3.37 27.95
C GLY A 160 4.21 2.09 28.77
N GLY A 161 3.35 1.09 28.58
CA GLY A 161 3.47 -0.23 29.15
C GLY A 161 3.62 -1.33 28.10
N ASP A 162 3.61 -2.56 28.58
CA ASP A 162 3.67 -3.78 27.77
C ASP A 162 2.37 -4.59 27.91
N ALA A 163 2.01 -5.28 26.84
CA ALA A 163 0.88 -6.19 26.77
C ALA A 163 1.34 -7.56 26.27
N HIS A 164 0.94 -8.61 26.98
CA HIS A 164 1.07 -9.97 26.48
C HIS A 164 0.05 -10.22 25.36
N LEU A 165 0.52 -10.74 24.24
CA LEU A 165 -0.25 -11.04 23.04
C LEU A 165 0.01 -12.48 22.63
N ALA A 166 -0.88 -13.38 23.05
CA ALA A 166 -0.92 -14.77 22.60
C ALA A 166 -2.21 -15.00 21.79
N ARG A 167 -2.09 -15.16 20.46
CA ARG A 167 -3.26 -15.35 19.61
C ARG A 167 -2.96 -15.96 18.25
N LEU A 168 -4.00 -16.57 17.68
CA LEU A 168 -4.03 -16.97 16.28
C LEU A 168 -4.17 -15.75 15.36
N THR A 169 -3.30 -15.70 14.35
CA THR A 169 -3.28 -14.75 13.24
C THR A 169 -3.31 -15.48 11.91
N VAL A 170 -3.44 -14.73 10.81
CA VAL A 170 -3.46 -15.24 9.44
C VAL A 170 -2.45 -14.47 8.60
N ALA A 171 -1.64 -15.19 7.83
CA ALA A 171 -0.76 -14.61 6.82
C ALA A 171 -1.60 -14.01 5.68
N GLN A 172 -1.80 -12.69 5.69
CA GLN A 172 -2.67 -11.99 4.71
C GLN A 172 -1.94 -10.87 3.96
N ASP A 173 -0.69 -10.62 4.30
CA ASP A 173 0.09 -9.56 3.70
C ASP A 173 1.55 -9.97 3.47
N THR A 174 2.28 -9.13 2.74
CA THR A 174 3.72 -9.25 2.57
C THR A 174 4.36 -7.86 2.62
N GLY A 175 5.61 -7.80 3.05
CA GLY A 175 6.40 -6.57 2.98
C GLY A 175 7.79 -6.88 2.48
N SER A 176 8.37 -5.99 1.67
CA SER A 176 9.72 -6.17 1.12
C SER A 176 10.81 -6.30 2.19
N ALA A 177 10.58 -5.76 3.38
CA ALA A 177 11.47 -5.87 4.54
C ALA A 177 11.16 -7.08 5.45
N ILE A 178 10.14 -7.87 5.13
CA ILE A 178 9.69 -9.00 5.94
C ILE A 178 10.22 -10.27 5.29
N LEU A 179 11.44 -10.64 5.67
CA LEU A 179 12.20 -11.74 5.09
C LEU A 179 12.59 -12.77 6.15
N GLY A 180 12.47 -14.05 5.80
CA GLY A 180 12.84 -15.19 6.64
C GLY A 180 11.66 -15.92 7.30
N PRO A 181 11.92 -17.14 7.82
CA PRO A 181 10.87 -18.07 8.26
C PRO A 181 10.14 -17.66 9.55
N ALA A 182 10.78 -16.88 10.42
CA ALA A 182 10.21 -16.42 11.69
C ALA A 182 10.27 -14.89 11.82
N ARG A 183 10.05 -14.19 10.70
CA ARG A 183 9.93 -12.73 10.63
C ARG A 183 8.52 -12.38 10.17
N MET A 184 7.89 -11.44 10.87
CA MET A 184 6.55 -10.98 10.54
C MET A 184 6.38 -9.50 10.87
N ASP A 185 5.38 -8.87 10.25
CA ASP A 185 4.86 -7.57 10.64
C ASP A 185 3.41 -7.70 11.12
N LEU A 186 3.09 -7.13 12.28
CA LEU A 186 1.75 -7.24 12.87
C LEU A 186 0.91 -6.06 12.40
N PHE A 187 -0.21 -6.33 11.74
CA PHE A 187 -1.14 -5.25 11.45
C PHE A 187 -1.87 -4.84 12.74
N VAL A 188 -1.44 -3.74 13.38
CA VAL A 188 -1.99 -3.26 14.65
C VAL A 188 -3.34 -2.56 14.47
N GLY A 189 -3.61 -2.00 13.29
CA GLY A 189 -4.82 -1.25 12.97
C GLY A 189 -4.51 -0.01 12.13
N SER A 190 -5.51 0.84 11.97
CA SER A 190 -5.43 2.07 11.17
C SER A 190 -5.50 3.31 12.05
N GLY A 191 -4.82 4.39 11.64
CA GLY A 191 -4.88 5.70 12.29
C GLY A 191 -3.69 5.99 13.22
N PRO A 192 -3.59 7.23 13.75
CA PRO A 192 -2.39 7.70 14.45
C PRO A 192 -2.00 6.87 15.67
N VAL A 193 -2.98 6.43 16.47
CA VAL A 193 -2.75 5.60 17.67
C VAL A 193 -2.18 4.23 17.29
N ALA A 194 -2.76 3.56 16.29
CA ALA A 194 -2.28 2.28 15.82
C ALA A 194 -0.88 2.40 15.19
N GLY A 195 -0.63 3.48 14.43
CA GLY A 195 0.68 3.78 13.85
C GLY A 195 1.76 4.03 14.92
N HIS A 196 1.43 4.77 15.97
CA HIS A 196 2.34 4.99 17.10
C HIS A 196 2.72 3.67 17.77
N ARG A 197 1.71 2.85 18.13
CA ARG A 197 1.96 1.54 18.75
C ARG A 197 2.77 0.62 17.82
N ALA A 198 2.44 0.54 16.54
CA ALA A 198 3.16 -0.26 15.56
C ALA A 198 4.64 0.15 15.47
N GLY A 199 4.92 1.46 15.47
CA GLY A 199 6.30 1.98 15.41
C GLY A 199 7.19 1.58 16.59
N LEU A 200 6.61 1.25 17.74
CA LEU A 200 7.32 0.78 18.92
C LEU A 200 7.65 -0.72 18.86
N ILE A 201 6.99 -1.51 17.99
CA ILE A 201 7.15 -2.96 17.98
C ILE A 201 8.45 -3.37 17.28
N ARG A 202 9.45 -3.79 18.06
CA ARG A 202 10.68 -4.44 17.60
C ARG A 202 11.06 -5.62 18.52
N HIS A 203 10.10 -6.51 18.74
CA HIS A 203 10.14 -7.50 19.81
C HIS A 203 10.30 -8.93 19.28
N PRO A 204 10.89 -9.84 20.07
CA PRO A 204 10.85 -11.27 19.78
C PRO A 204 9.41 -11.79 19.82
N VAL A 205 9.14 -12.84 19.04
CA VAL A 205 7.85 -13.51 18.97
C VAL A 205 8.07 -15.01 18.82
N PHE A 206 7.30 -15.82 19.54
CA PHE A 206 7.16 -17.23 19.22
C PHE A 206 6.19 -17.37 18.06
N PHE A 207 6.66 -17.96 16.97
CA PHE A 207 5.94 -18.04 15.70
C PHE A 207 5.69 -19.50 15.35
N THR A 208 4.45 -19.98 15.52
CA THR A 208 4.08 -21.38 15.26
C THR A 208 3.11 -21.45 14.09
N VAL A 209 3.56 -21.99 12.97
CA VAL A 209 2.71 -22.20 11.77
C VAL A 209 1.80 -23.41 11.99
N LEU A 210 0.51 -23.26 11.73
CA LEU A 210 -0.45 -24.36 11.76
C LEU A 210 -0.68 -24.86 10.33
N TRP A 211 -0.13 -26.03 10.02
CA TRP A 211 -0.27 -26.63 8.70
C TRP A 211 -1.57 -27.46 8.60
N PRO A 212 -2.41 -27.27 7.57
CA PRO A 212 -3.56 -28.14 7.32
C PRO A 212 -3.13 -29.60 7.16
N ARG A 213 -3.92 -30.53 7.70
CA ARG A 213 -3.70 -31.98 7.56
C ARG A 213 -4.17 -32.51 6.22
#